data_AF-A0A0C4F9M4-F1
#
_entry.id   AF-A0A0C4F9M4-F1
#
_cell.length_a   1.000
_cell.length_b   1.000
_cell.length_c   1.000
_cell.angle_alpha   90.00
_cell.angle_beta   90.00
_cell.angle_gamma   90.00
#
_symmetry.space_group_name_H-M   'P 1'
#
loop_
_entity.id
_entity.type
_entity.pdbx_description
1 polymer ?
#
loop_
_entity_poly.entity_id
_entity_poly.type
_entity_poly.pdbx_seq_one_letter_code
_entity_poly.pdbx_strand_id
1 'polypeptide(L)'
;MSSSNAGSSEVTPWAKFLSEPIKYKDSIDMLNADGSNFNQWKQALNRTIRLTLGHTNFFDVQTNRPALTEQESSSLLFLIQVTVHDELSSIADSAANAVEAFEAIQTNFQGSI
;
A
#
# COMPACT_ATOMS: atom_id res chain seq x y z
N MET A 1 34.01 11.24 -32.44
CA MET A 1 34.05 10.92 -31.00
C MET A 1 32.66 10.50 -30.59
N SER A 2 32.41 9.20 -30.49
CA SER A 2 31.12 8.67 -30.05
C SER A 2 31.14 8.57 -28.53
N SER A 3 30.35 9.40 -27.86
CA SER A 3 30.13 9.23 -26.42
C SER A 3 29.05 8.17 -26.24
N SER A 4 29.45 7.05 -25.64
CA SER A 4 28.57 5.98 -25.16
C SER A 4 27.68 6.54 -24.05
N ASN A 5 26.38 6.67 -24.32
CA ASN A 5 25.40 6.96 -23.28
C ASN A 5 25.19 5.68 -22.47
N ALA A 6 25.49 5.75 -21.18
CA ALA A 6 25.35 4.64 -20.23
C ALA A 6 23.91 4.11 -20.23
N GLY A 7 23.77 2.78 -20.29
CA GLY A 7 22.48 2.12 -20.08
C GLY A 7 22.00 2.36 -18.65
N SER A 8 21.11 3.32 -18.45
CA SER A 8 20.30 3.37 -17.25
C SER A 8 19.28 2.24 -17.36
N SER A 9 19.51 1.13 -16.67
CA SER A 9 18.49 0.11 -16.45
C SER A 9 17.26 0.80 -15.86
N GLU A 10 16.21 0.94 -16.64
CA GLU A 10 15.00 1.65 -16.22
C GLU A 10 14.35 0.83 -15.10
N VAL A 11 14.54 1.26 -13.85
CA VAL A 11 13.98 0.56 -12.69
C VAL A 11 12.47 0.66 -12.79
N THR A 12 11.80 -0.50 -12.96
CA THR A 12 10.35 -0.57 -13.13
C THR A 12 9.64 -0.04 -11.88
N PRO A 13 8.40 0.49 -12.00
CA PRO A 13 7.60 0.89 -10.85
C PRO A 13 7.46 -0.21 -9.79
N TRP A 14 7.36 -1.46 -10.23
CA TRP A 14 7.38 -2.65 -9.37
C TRP A 14 8.68 -2.73 -8.56
N ALA A 15 9.84 -2.71 -9.22
CA ALA A 15 11.13 -2.83 -8.53
C ALA A 15 11.40 -1.67 -7.56
N LYS A 16 10.97 -0.44 -7.90
CA LYS A 16 11.07 0.72 -7.00
C LYS A 16 10.18 0.56 -5.77
N PHE A 17 8.94 0.10 -5.96
CA PHE A 17 8.02 -0.11 -4.86
C PHE A 17 8.51 -1.19 -3.89
N LEU A 18 9.06 -2.28 -4.40
CA LEU A 18 9.56 -3.38 -3.57
C LEU A 18 10.85 -3.06 -2.80
N SER A 19 11.61 -2.06 -3.25
CA SER A 19 12.86 -1.63 -2.60
C SER A 19 12.67 -0.42 -1.69
N GLU A 20 11.78 0.50 -2.06
CA GLU A 20 11.59 1.78 -1.38
C GLU A 20 10.10 2.16 -1.26
N PRO A 21 9.27 1.34 -0.58
CA PRO A 21 7.82 1.59 -0.48
C PRO A 21 7.49 2.93 0.18
N ILE A 22 8.37 3.44 1.05
CA ILE A 22 8.21 4.75 1.71
C ILE A 22 8.07 5.92 0.71
N LYS A 23 8.65 5.83 -0.49
CA LYS A 23 8.55 6.88 -1.52
C LYS A 23 7.13 7.11 -2.02
N TYR A 24 6.21 6.20 -1.74
CA TYR A 24 4.82 6.27 -2.15
C TYR A 24 3.91 6.86 -1.05
N LYS A 25 4.43 7.05 0.16
CA LYS A 25 3.68 7.60 1.30
C LYS A 25 3.06 8.96 0.97
N ASP A 26 3.81 9.86 0.33
CA ASP A 26 3.34 11.22 0.05
C ASP A 26 2.21 11.28 -0.99
N SER A 27 1.92 10.16 -1.68
CA SER A 27 0.77 10.03 -2.58
C SER A 27 -0.49 9.49 -1.88
N ILE A 28 -0.41 9.26 -0.57
CA ILE A 28 -1.47 8.68 0.26
C ILE A 28 -1.65 9.56 1.48
N ASP A 29 -2.78 10.26 1.53
CA ASP A 29 -3.16 11.01 2.74
C ASP A 29 -3.25 10.04 3.91
N MET A 30 -2.63 10.41 5.04
CA MET A 30 -2.64 9.58 6.24
C MET A 30 -4.09 9.32 6.70
N LEU A 31 -4.40 8.07 7.05
CA LEU A 31 -5.71 7.70 7.56
C LEU A 31 -5.94 8.36 8.92
N ASN A 32 -7.02 9.12 9.05
CA ASN A 32 -7.40 9.79 10.28
C ASN A 32 -7.80 8.76 11.36
N ALA A 33 -7.57 9.11 12.63
CA ALA A 33 -7.93 8.27 13.77
C ALA A 33 -9.44 7.91 13.80
N ASP A 34 -10.30 8.82 13.34
CA ASP A 34 -11.74 8.63 13.28
C ASP A 34 -12.22 7.92 12.00
N GLY A 35 -11.33 7.61 11.06
CA GLY A 35 -11.65 6.96 9.80
C GLY A 35 -12.41 7.84 8.80
N SER A 36 -12.56 9.15 9.05
CA SER A 36 -13.32 10.07 8.20
C SER A 36 -12.85 10.11 6.74
N ASN A 37 -11.58 9.79 6.48
CA ASN A 37 -11.00 9.69 5.14
C ASN A 37 -10.70 8.25 4.69
N PHE A 38 -11.30 7.23 5.32
CA PHE A 38 -11.01 5.81 5.02
C PHE A 38 -11.19 5.44 3.55
N ASN A 39 -12.26 5.92 2.92
CA ASN A 39 -12.52 5.64 1.51
C ASN A 39 -11.48 6.28 0.59
N GLN A 40 -11.01 7.50 0.89
CA GLN A 40 -9.94 8.16 0.13
C GLN A 40 -8.61 7.42 0.32
N TRP A 41 -8.26 7.07 1.56
CA TRP A 41 -7.05 6.31 1.88
C TRP A 41 -7.02 4.96 1.16
N LYS A 42 -8.13 4.19 1.22
CA LYS A 42 -8.29 2.92 0.48
C LYS A 42 -8.13 3.10 -1.04
N GLN A 43 -8.72 4.15 -1.61
CA GLN A 43 -8.59 4.44 -3.04
C GLN A 43 -7.14 4.78 -3.43
N ALA A 44 -6.43 5.54 -2.60
CA ALA A 44 -5.02 5.88 -2.83
C ALA A 44 -4.11 4.64 -2.75
N LEU A 45 -4.37 3.73 -1.80
CA LEU A 45 -3.70 2.42 -1.75
C LEU A 45 -3.96 1.58 -3.00
N ASN A 46 -5.23 1.41 -3.41
CA ASN A 46 -5.59 0.67 -4.62
C ASN A 46 -4.93 1.26 -5.88
N ARG A 47 -4.83 2.59 -5.97
CA ARG A 47 -4.12 3.26 -7.06
C ARG A 47 -2.63 2.94 -7.04
N THR A 48 -1.99 2.98 -5.88
CA THR A 48 -0.57 2.64 -5.72
C THR A 48 -0.33 1.20 -6.17
N ILE A 49 -1.09 0.24 -5.63
CA ILE A 49 -1.02 -1.18 -5.99
C ILE A 49 -1.20 -1.39 -7.51
N ARG A 50 -2.16 -0.71 -8.14
CA ARG A 50 -2.36 -0.81 -9.59
C ARG A 50 -1.14 -0.33 -10.38
N LEU A 51 -0.51 0.76 -9.96
CA LEU A 51 0.61 1.37 -10.67
C LEU A 51 1.94 0.65 -10.43
N THR A 52 2.10 0.00 -9.27
CA THR A 52 3.35 -0.67 -8.89
C THR A 52 3.30 -2.18 -9.09
N LEU A 53 2.20 -2.82 -8.69
CA LEU A 53 2.02 -4.28 -8.73
C LEU A 53 1.09 -4.75 -9.86
N GLY A 54 0.37 -3.83 -10.50
CA GLY A 54 -0.55 -4.15 -11.59
C GLY A 54 -1.91 -4.71 -11.16
N HIS A 55 -2.21 -4.75 -9.85
CA HIS A 55 -3.50 -5.27 -9.36
C HIS A 55 -4.54 -4.15 -9.23
N THR A 56 -5.69 -4.33 -9.90
CA THR A 56 -6.78 -3.34 -9.89
C THR A 56 -7.80 -3.68 -8.81
N ASN A 57 -8.27 -2.68 -8.07
CA ASN A 57 -9.30 -2.81 -7.03
C ASN A 57 -8.97 -3.90 -5.98
N PHE A 58 -7.70 -4.03 -5.63
CA PHE A 58 -7.16 -5.09 -4.77
C PHE A 58 -7.90 -5.19 -3.43
N PHE A 59 -8.21 -4.06 -2.80
CA PHE A 59 -8.93 -4.02 -1.55
C PHE A 59 -10.45 -4.14 -1.66
N ASP A 60 -11.04 -4.00 -2.85
CA ASP A 60 -12.49 -4.01 -3.04
C ASP A 60 -13.03 -5.39 -3.50
N VAL A 61 -12.22 -6.19 -4.20
CA VAL A 61 -12.67 -7.48 -4.78
C VAL A 61 -11.99 -8.65 -4.08
N GLN A 62 -12.55 -9.07 -2.93
CA GLN A 62 -12.00 -10.19 -2.13
C GLN A 62 -11.98 -11.52 -2.90
N THR A 63 -13.01 -11.81 -3.69
CA THR A 63 -13.17 -13.10 -4.39
C THR A 63 -12.14 -13.35 -5.49
N ASN A 64 -11.45 -12.31 -5.96
CA ASN A 64 -10.46 -12.39 -7.04
C ASN A 64 -9.13 -11.73 -6.66
N ARG A 65 -8.86 -11.56 -5.35
CA ARG A 65 -7.62 -10.91 -4.92
C ARG A 65 -6.44 -11.80 -5.35
N PRO A 66 -5.55 -11.32 -6.25
CA PRO A 66 -4.38 -12.09 -6.63
C PRO A 66 -3.49 -12.30 -5.40
N ALA A 67 -2.87 -13.47 -5.30
CA ALA A 67 -1.91 -13.73 -4.24
C ALA A 67 -0.70 -12.80 -4.41
N LEU A 68 -0.38 -12.06 -3.35
CA LEU A 68 0.87 -11.32 -3.28
C LEU A 68 2.01 -12.29 -2.97
N THR A 69 3.18 -12.02 -3.54
CA THR A 69 4.42 -12.59 -3.02
C THR A 69 4.71 -12.05 -1.61
N GLU A 70 5.59 -12.71 -0.88
CA GLU A 70 6.01 -12.28 0.46
C GLU A 70 6.60 -10.85 0.44
N GLN A 71 7.39 -10.53 -0.57
CA GLN A 71 8.01 -9.20 -0.72
C GLN A 71 6.97 -8.13 -1.06
N GLU A 72 6.02 -8.42 -1.95
CA GLU A 72 4.92 -7.49 -2.27
C GLU A 72 4.05 -7.22 -1.05
N SER A 73 3.70 -8.28 -0.32
CA SER A 73 2.95 -8.18 0.93
C SER A 73 3.69 -7.36 1.98
N SER A 74 5.00 -7.60 2.17
CA SER A 74 5.82 -6.86 3.13
C SER A 74 5.94 -5.37 2.77
N SER A 75 6.12 -5.07 1.48
CA SER A 75 6.23 -3.69 0.99
C SER A 75 4.91 -2.93 1.15
N LEU A 76 3.79 -3.59 0.90
CA LEU A 76 2.46 -3.02 1.08
C LEU A 76 2.08 -2.88 2.55
N LEU A 77 2.43 -3.86 3.40
CA LEU A 77 2.21 -3.81 4.84
C LEU A 77 2.94 -2.60 5.45
N PHE A 78 4.21 -2.43 5.10
CA PHE A 78 4.98 -1.26 5.51
C PHE A 78 4.29 0.05 5.08
N LEU A 79 3.82 0.13 3.84
CA LEU A 79 3.14 1.33 3.34
C LEU A 79 1.83 1.60 4.11
N ILE A 80 1.06 0.57 4.47
CA ILE A 80 -0.12 0.71 5.34
C ILE A 80 0.30 1.25 6.71
N GLN A 81 1.29 0.65 7.35
CA GLN A 81 1.76 1.04 8.70
C GLN A 81 2.21 2.51 8.75
N VAL A 82 2.90 3.00 7.73
CA VAL A 82 3.37 4.41 7.69
C VAL A 82 2.34 5.40 7.16
N THR A 83 1.15 4.95 6.76
CA THR A 83 0.06 5.81 6.27
C THR A 83 -1.18 5.76 7.16
N VAL A 84 -1.11 5.15 8.34
CA VAL A 84 -2.14 5.26 9.37
C VAL A 84 -1.75 6.25 10.45
N HIS A 85 -2.73 6.87 11.09
CA HIS A 85 -2.50 7.68 12.29
C HIS A 85 -1.93 6.82 13.43
N ASP A 86 -1.12 7.41 14.29
CA ASP A 86 -0.42 6.73 15.40
C ASP A 86 -1.37 5.95 16.33
N GLU A 87 -2.59 6.45 16.52
CA GLU A 87 -3.63 5.77 17.32
C GLU A 87 -4.07 4.41 16.72
N LEU A 88 -3.89 4.22 15.43
CA LEU A 88 -4.21 2.99 14.69
C LEU A 88 -2.97 2.11 14.48
N SER A 89 -1.76 2.58 14.81
CA SER A 89 -0.52 1.84 14.54
C SER A 89 -0.51 0.47 15.20
N SER A 90 -1.04 0.33 16.42
CA SER A 90 -1.10 -0.98 17.09
C SER A 90 -1.95 -2.00 16.33
N ILE A 91 -3.00 -1.56 15.62
CA ILE A 91 -3.83 -2.40 14.77
C ILE A 91 -3.01 -2.87 13.57
N ALA A 92 -2.35 -1.94 12.87
CA ALA A 92 -1.54 -2.24 11.69
C ALA A 92 -0.27 -3.06 12.01
N ASP A 93 0.38 -2.82 13.15
CA ASP A 93 1.62 -3.47 13.58
C ASP A 93 1.40 -4.91 14.06
N SER A 94 0.17 -5.24 14.47
CA SER A 94 -0.19 -6.58 14.91
C SER A 94 -0.39 -7.57 13.77
N ALA A 95 -0.57 -7.09 12.53
CA ALA A 95 -0.87 -7.89 11.37
C ALA A 95 0.36 -8.58 10.77
N ALA A 96 0.21 -9.83 10.32
CA ALA A 96 1.29 -10.58 9.69
C ALA A 96 1.51 -10.21 8.22
N ASN A 97 0.52 -9.60 7.56
CA ASN A 97 0.56 -9.25 6.15
C ASN A 97 -0.34 -8.07 5.81
N ALA A 98 -0.18 -7.51 4.60
CA ALA A 98 -0.91 -6.32 4.15
C ALA A 98 -2.44 -6.50 4.12
N VAL A 99 -2.91 -7.71 3.79
CA VAL A 99 -4.34 -8.01 3.73
C VAL A 99 -4.96 -7.97 5.12
N GLU A 100 -4.33 -8.64 6.07
CA GLU A 100 -4.75 -8.67 7.46
C GLU A 100 -4.73 -7.26 8.09
N ALA A 101 -3.68 -6.48 7.84
CA ALA A 101 -3.61 -5.10 8.33
C ALA A 101 -4.78 -4.25 7.82
N PHE A 102 -5.04 -4.31 6.52
CA PHE A 102 -6.14 -3.58 5.91
C PHE A 102 -7.51 -4.03 6.47
N GLU A 103 -7.74 -5.34 6.62
CA GLU A 103 -9.00 -5.88 7.14
C GLU A 103 -9.21 -5.49 8.61
N ALA A 104 -8.16 -5.56 9.44
CA ALA A 104 -8.23 -5.13 10.84
C ALA A 104 -8.56 -3.64 10.97
N ILE A 105 -7.93 -2.79 10.15
CA ILE A 105 -8.24 -1.35 10.08
C ILE A 105 -9.68 -1.14 9.60
N GLN A 106 -10.12 -1.86 8.56
CA GLN A 106 -11.49 -1.74 8.05
C GLN A 106 -12.53 -2.11 9.12
N THR A 107 -12.31 -3.21 9.84
CA THR A 107 -13.19 -3.66 10.92
C THR A 107 -13.24 -2.66 12.08
N ASN A 108 -12.15 -1.98 12.39
CA ASN A 108 -12.14 -0.91 13.41
C ASN A 108 -13.15 0.21 13.09
N PHE A 109 -13.45 0.44 11.81
CA PHE A 109 -14.40 1.47 11.37
C PHE A 109 -15.79 0.94 10.99
N GLN A 110 -16.06 -0.37 11.10
CA GLN A 110 -17.36 -0.96 10.71
C GLN A 110 -18.56 -0.54 11.60
N GLY A 111 -18.37 0.36 12.56
CA GLY A 111 -19.44 1.05 13.30
C GLY A 111 -19.43 2.58 13.16
N SER A 112 -18.58 3.14 12.29
CA SER A 112 -18.31 4.59 12.18
C SER A 112 -18.39 5.12 10.73
N ILE A 113 -18.68 4.25 9.76
CA ILE A 113 -18.90 4.56 8.34
C ILE A 113 -20.35 4.26 7.98
#